data_AF-X6N212-F1
#
_entry.id   AF-X6N212-F1
#
_cell.length_a   1.000
_cell.length_b   1.000
_cell.length_c   1.000
_cell.angle_alpha   90.00
_cell.angle_beta   90.00
_cell.angle_gamma   90.00
#
_symmetry.space_group_name_H-M   'P 1'
#
loop_
_entity.id
_entity.type
_entity.pdbx_description
1 polymer ?
#
loop_
_entity_poly.entity_id
_entity_poly.type
_entity_poly.pdbx_seq_one_letter_code
_entity_poly.pdbx_strand_id
1 'polypeptide(L)'
;MLSKLFLCHLDSIDISLKKCSEPSSTKCSSFSFGKISMHTNEHMHEKPDTLTWWQKIFDFFFDFGATVLSIVDIVTDVLVAHQFWVNGHVEFFAVSVSIFFLAQFCYTTLFCLTYGDRLKNRELALAFVCVLPFAQLVPAFMWLDSYDTKMTRVPLEFFKLYASLHKNECPTHKDPLQHWLEEKFKSHAGLLVESVIEAFPQSILQMIAVVMYQQ
;
A
#
# COMPACT_ATOMS: atom_id res chain seq x y z
N MET A 1 -11.35 -20.15 6.37
CA MET A 1 -10.30 -20.99 5.75
C MET A 1 -9.48 -20.18 4.76
N LEU A 2 -10.12 -19.37 3.88
CA LEU A 2 -9.46 -18.41 2.99
C LEU A 2 -8.50 -17.41 3.70
N SER A 3 -8.86 -16.84 4.85
CA SER A 3 -7.95 -15.96 5.61
C SER A 3 -6.66 -16.64 6.08
N LYS A 4 -6.69 -17.95 6.40
CA LYS A 4 -5.47 -18.69 6.76
C LYS A 4 -4.62 -19.04 5.54
N LEU A 5 -5.25 -19.29 4.38
CA LEU A 5 -4.55 -19.53 3.12
C LEU A 5 -3.85 -18.26 2.62
N PHE A 6 -4.51 -17.11 2.78
CA PHE A 6 -3.98 -15.79 2.40
C PHE A 6 -2.84 -15.34 3.32
N LEU A 7 -2.96 -15.53 4.64
CA LEU A 7 -1.87 -15.28 5.59
C LEU A 7 -0.65 -16.18 5.30
N CYS A 8 -0.87 -17.45 4.95
CA CYS A 8 0.22 -18.38 4.62
C CYS A 8 0.95 -17.99 3.31
N HIS A 9 0.26 -17.34 2.36
CA HIS A 9 0.89 -16.87 1.12
C HIS A 9 1.64 -15.54 1.31
N LEU A 10 1.16 -14.67 2.20
CA LEU A 10 1.84 -13.42 2.57
C LEU A 10 3.07 -13.67 3.47
N ASP A 11 3.01 -14.65 4.38
CA ASP A 11 4.20 -15.13 5.10
C ASP A 11 5.30 -15.57 4.12
N SER A 12 4.94 -16.15 2.98
CA SER A 12 5.90 -16.55 1.95
C SER A 12 6.54 -15.37 1.20
N ILE A 13 5.91 -14.19 1.19
CA ILE A 13 6.46 -12.96 0.59
C ILE A 13 7.35 -12.22 1.62
N ASP A 14 6.95 -12.21 2.90
CA ASP A 14 7.76 -11.64 4.00
C ASP A 14 9.06 -12.46 4.25
N ILE A 15 9.05 -13.76 3.96
CA ILE A 15 10.24 -14.63 4.01
C ILE A 15 11.34 -14.20 3.02
N SER A 16 11.03 -13.46 1.95
CA SER A 16 12.05 -13.01 0.99
C SER A 16 12.78 -11.73 1.41
N LEU A 17 12.26 -10.97 2.38
CA LEU A 17 12.94 -9.82 2.99
C LEU A 17 13.59 -10.15 4.35
N LYS A 18 13.27 -11.31 4.93
CA LYS A 18 13.75 -11.74 6.26
C LYS A 18 14.91 -12.74 6.22
N LYS A 19 15.80 -12.61 5.24
CA LYS A 19 17.05 -13.39 5.14
C LYS A 19 18.30 -12.55 5.39
N CYS A 20 18.22 -11.53 6.24
CA CYS A 20 19.38 -11.13 7.03
C CYS A 20 19.38 -11.98 8.31
N SER A 21 20.13 -13.07 8.19
CA SER A 21 20.51 -14.02 9.23
C SER A 21 20.87 -13.35 10.56
N GLU A 22 20.02 -13.49 11.58
CA GLU A 22 20.48 -13.53 12.97
C GLU A 22 20.51 -14.98 13.45
N PRO A 23 21.64 -15.45 14.00
CA PRO A 23 21.76 -16.80 14.52
C PRO A 23 21.04 -16.91 15.86
N SER A 24 20.18 -17.91 15.93
CA SER A 24 19.63 -18.43 17.18
C SER A 24 20.74 -18.86 18.13
N SER A 25 20.86 -18.19 19.28
CA SER A 25 21.47 -18.79 20.46
C SER A 25 20.80 -18.29 21.75
N THR A 26 20.00 -19.18 22.31
CA THR A 26 20.06 -19.64 23.71
C THR A 26 20.40 -18.63 24.81
N LYS A 27 19.43 -18.42 25.71
CA LYS A 27 19.55 -18.09 27.15
C LYS A 27 20.83 -17.33 27.54
N CYS A 28 20.75 -16.00 27.60
CA CYS A 28 21.79 -15.19 28.24
C CYS A 28 21.32 -14.73 29.63
N SER A 29 21.93 -15.35 30.64
CA SER A 29 21.97 -14.95 32.04
C SER A 29 22.39 -13.48 32.18
N SER A 30 21.85 -12.78 33.18
CA SER A 30 22.29 -11.43 33.58
C SER A 30 23.81 -11.37 33.73
N PHE A 31 24.48 -10.67 32.82
CA PHE A 31 25.88 -10.33 32.91
C PHE A 31 26.01 -8.82 32.78
N SER A 32 26.21 -8.18 33.93
CA SER A 32 26.40 -6.73 34.08
C SER A 32 27.79 -6.39 33.55
N PHE A 33 27.88 -6.00 32.27
CA PHE A 33 29.13 -5.51 31.67
C PHE A 33 29.27 -4.01 31.83
N GLY A 34 30.51 -3.60 32.09
CA GLY A 34 30.91 -2.27 32.51
C GLY A 34 30.39 -1.13 31.63
N LYS A 35 30.11 -0.04 32.35
CA LYS A 35 29.78 1.30 31.89
C LYS A 35 30.96 1.87 31.08
N ILE A 36 31.03 1.56 29.78
CA ILE A 36 31.89 2.30 28.85
C ILE A 36 31.07 3.49 28.36
N SER A 37 31.36 4.65 28.94
CA SER A 37 30.83 5.94 28.53
C SER A 37 31.46 6.29 27.18
N MET A 38 30.84 5.85 26.08
CA MET A 38 31.19 6.30 24.75
C MET A 38 30.65 7.72 24.61
N HIS A 39 31.55 8.69 24.74
CA HIS A 39 31.30 10.10 24.43
C HIS A 39 31.13 10.20 22.91
N THR A 40 29.94 9.86 22.42
CA THR A 40 29.57 10.09 21.03
C THR A 40 29.48 11.59 20.84
N ASN A 41 30.46 12.15 20.13
CA ASN A 41 30.42 13.54 19.68
C ASN A 41 29.14 13.75 18.87
N GLU A 42 28.18 14.44 19.47
CA GLU A 42 27.03 15.05 18.81
C GLU A 42 27.53 16.17 17.90
N HIS A 43 28.18 15.81 16.80
CA HIS A 43 28.27 16.72 15.67
C HIS A 43 26.85 16.86 15.13
N MET A 44 26.21 17.97 15.52
CA MET A 44 25.00 18.52 14.91
C MET A 44 25.14 18.47 13.39
N HIS A 45 24.63 17.41 12.78
CA HIS A 45 24.24 17.42 11.38
C HIS A 45 22.94 18.23 11.33
N GLU A 46 23.09 19.55 11.37
CA GLU A 46 22.06 20.51 11.03
C GLU A 46 21.61 20.14 9.60
N LYS A 47 20.50 19.37 9.51
CA LYS A 47 19.88 19.05 8.23
C LYS A 47 19.50 20.39 7.60
N PRO A 48 19.88 20.67 6.34
CA PRO A 48 19.43 21.87 5.68
C PRO A 48 17.91 21.80 5.53
N ASP A 49 17.19 22.46 6.44
CA ASP A 49 15.72 22.60 6.45
C ASP A 49 15.20 23.45 5.28
N THR A 50 16.07 23.83 4.35
CA THR A 50 15.71 24.52 3.11
C THR A 50 15.39 23.50 2.01
N LEU A 51 14.58 22.49 2.31
CA LEU A 51 13.84 21.80 1.24
C LEU A 51 12.97 22.88 0.59
N THR A 52 13.36 23.29 -0.61
CA THR A 52 12.79 24.46 -1.28
C THR A 52 11.27 24.32 -1.36
N TRP A 53 10.55 25.38 -1.04
CA TRP A 53 9.08 25.41 -1.12
C TRP A 53 8.52 24.84 -2.44
N TRP A 54 9.27 25.00 -3.52
CA TRP A 54 9.02 24.39 -4.83
C TRP A 54 8.94 22.86 -4.80
N GLN A 55 9.83 22.17 -4.09
CA GLN A 55 9.80 20.70 -3.98
C GLN A 55 8.52 20.22 -3.31
N LYS A 56 8.05 20.91 -2.26
CA LYS A 56 6.78 20.56 -1.60
C LYS A 56 5.58 20.71 -2.55
N ILE A 57 5.61 21.73 -3.40
CA ILE A 57 4.57 21.96 -4.40
C ILE A 57 4.61 20.87 -5.48
N PHE A 58 5.79 20.55 -6.00
CA PHE A 58 5.94 19.50 -7.01
C PHE A 58 5.51 18.13 -6.46
N ASP A 59 5.94 17.79 -5.24
CA ASP A 59 5.51 16.57 -4.56
C ASP A 59 3.98 16.55 -4.47
N PHE A 60 3.33 17.61 -4.00
CA PHE A 60 1.87 17.71 -3.92
C PHE A 60 1.16 17.53 -5.28
N PHE A 61 1.65 18.16 -6.35
CA PHE A 61 1.02 18.03 -7.67
C PHE A 61 1.19 16.64 -8.26
N PHE A 62 2.34 16.00 -8.06
CA PHE A 62 2.59 14.64 -8.53
C PHE A 62 1.64 13.65 -7.87
N ASP A 63 1.56 13.75 -6.55
CA ASP A 63 0.65 13.06 -5.65
C ASP A 63 -0.84 13.23 -6.02
N PHE A 64 -1.26 14.48 -6.23
CA PHE A 64 -2.61 14.81 -6.66
C PHE A 64 -2.90 14.24 -8.05
N GLY A 65 -1.96 14.38 -8.99
CA GLY A 65 -2.06 13.82 -10.33
C GLY A 65 -2.23 12.30 -10.31
N ALA A 66 -1.46 11.61 -9.49
CA ALA A 66 -1.58 10.16 -9.32
C ALA A 66 -2.95 9.76 -8.76
N THR A 67 -3.49 10.52 -7.80
CA THR A 67 -4.84 10.30 -7.27
C THR A 67 -5.91 10.50 -8.35
N VAL A 68 -5.80 11.54 -9.16
CA VAL A 68 -6.72 11.79 -10.28
C VAL A 68 -6.63 10.67 -11.31
N LEU A 69 -5.42 10.21 -11.66
CA LEU A 69 -5.22 9.11 -12.60
C LEU A 69 -5.88 7.82 -12.10
N SER A 70 -5.73 7.48 -10.83
CA SER A 70 -6.40 6.31 -10.24
C SER A 70 -7.93 6.39 -10.35
N ILE A 71 -8.53 7.56 -10.10
CA ILE A 71 -9.98 7.75 -10.28
C ILE A 71 -10.39 7.61 -11.75
N VAL A 72 -9.60 8.17 -12.66
CA VAL A 72 -9.86 8.07 -14.10
C VAL A 72 -9.79 6.62 -14.56
N ASP A 73 -8.80 5.86 -14.10
CA ASP A 73 -8.61 4.45 -14.46
C ASP A 73 -9.85 3.62 -14.06
N ILE A 74 -10.34 3.77 -12.83
CA ILE A 74 -11.57 3.12 -12.36
C ILE A 74 -12.77 3.45 -13.28
N VAL A 75 -12.94 4.72 -13.63
CA VAL A 75 -14.03 5.15 -14.51
C VAL A 75 -13.87 4.53 -15.89
N THR A 76 -12.66 4.55 -16.46
CA THR A 76 -12.40 3.95 -17.77
C THR A 76 -12.62 2.44 -17.80
N ASP A 77 -12.29 1.74 -16.71
CA ASP A 77 -12.50 0.30 -16.59
C ASP A 77 -13.96 -0.08 -16.55
N VAL A 78 -14.77 0.68 -15.80
CA VAL A 78 -16.23 0.50 -15.78
C VAL A 78 -16.83 0.79 -17.16
N LEU A 79 -16.37 1.85 -17.84
CA LEU A 79 -16.84 2.19 -19.18
C LEU A 79 -16.49 1.11 -20.21
N VAL A 80 -15.28 0.55 -20.16
CA VAL A 80 -14.83 -0.52 -21.07
C VAL A 80 -15.60 -1.81 -20.82
N ALA A 81 -15.79 -2.20 -19.56
CA ALA A 81 -16.62 -3.35 -19.21
C ALA A 81 -18.07 -3.16 -19.68
N HIS A 82 -18.64 -1.97 -19.46
CA HIS A 82 -19.99 -1.64 -19.93
C HIS A 82 -20.08 -1.71 -21.46
N GLN A 83 -19.08 -1.23 -22.18
CA GLN A 83 -19.03 -1.30 -23.65
C GLN A 83 -19.03 -2.75 -24.16
N PHE A 84 -18.25 -3.65 -23.53
CA PHE A 84 -18.26 -5.08 -23.88
C PHE A 84 -19.63 -5.72 -23.65
N TRP A 85 -20.33 -5.33 -22.57
CA TRP A 85 -21.69 -5.80 -22.30
C TRP A 85 -22.67 -5.35 -23.38
N VAL A 86 -22.69 -4.05 -23.72
CA VAL A 86 -23.61 -3.49 -24.73
C VAL A 86 -23.36 -4.09 -26.11
N ASN A 87 -22.10 -4.36 -26.46
CA ASN A 87 -21.73 -4.97 -27.75
C ASN A 87 -21.97 -6.49 -27.80
N GLY A 88 -22.42 -7.12 -26.70
CA GLY A 88 -22.66 -8.57 -26.64
C GLY A 88 -21.38 -9.41 -26.52
N HIS A 89 -20.23 -8.80 -26.25
CA HIS A 89 -18.94 -9.48 -26.07
C HIS A 89 -18.78 -9.98 -24.62
N VAL A 90 -19.61 -10.95 -24.25
CA VAL A 90 -19.71 -11.46 -22.86
C VAL A 90 -18.41 -12.05 -22.30
N GLU A 91 -17.55 -12.60 -23.17
CA GLU A 91 -16.24 -13.15 -22.76
C GLU A 91 -15.29 -12.06 -22.28
N PHE A 92 -15.14 -10.99 -23.06
CA PHE A 92 -14.33 -9.82 -22.69
C PHE A 92 -14.88 -9.10 -21.46
N PHE A 93 -16.22 -9.00 -21.35
CA PHE A 93 -16.87 -8.49 -20.15
C PHE A 93 -16.52 -9.32 -18.90
N ALA A 94 -16.63 -10.65 -18.99
CA ALA A 94 -16.33 -11.54 -17.86
C ALA A 94 -14.86 -11.46 -17.42
N VAL A 95 -13.93 -11.36 -18.37
CA VAL A 95 -12.50 -11.17 -18.06
C VAL A 95 -12.25 -9.82 -17.39
N SER A 96 -12.82 -8.73 -17.92
CA SER A 96 -12.66 -7.39 -17.33
C SER A 96 -13.23 -7.31 -15.91
N VAL A 97 -14.42 -7.87 -15.68
CA VAL A 97 -15.02 -7.96 -14.35
C VAL A 97 -14.17 -8.81 -13.40
N SER A 98 -13.54 -9.88 -13.89
CA SER A 98 -12.65 -10.71 -13.07
C SER A 98 -11.38 -9.97 -12.66
N ILE A 99 -10.80 -9.15 -13.54
CA ILE A 99 -9.66 -8.27 -13.22
C ILE A 99 -10.06 -7.26 -12.14
N PHE A 100 -11.23 -6.63 -12.31
CA PHE A 100 -11.77 -5.67 -11.34
C PHE A 100 -11.97 -6.30 -9.95
N PHE A 101 -12.53 -7.51 -9.87
CA PHE A 101 -12.65 -8.23 -8.60
C PHE A 101 -11.28 -8.54 -7.99
N LEU A 102 -10.32 -8.99 -8.81
CA LEU A 102 -8.97 -9.27 -8.33
C LEU A 102 -8.30 -8.01 -7.75
N ALA A 103 -8.43 -6.87 -8.44
CA ALA A 103 -7.95 -5.58 -7.96
C ALA A 103 -8.59 -5.21 -6.61
N GLN A 104 -9.90 -5.36 -6.45
CA GLN A 104 -10.58 -5.14 -5.16
C GLN A 104 -10.03 -6.01 -4.03
N PHE A 105 -9.77 -7.30 -4.29
CA PHE A 105 -9.16 -8.19 -3.29
C PHE A 105 -7.75 -7.73 -2.90
N CYS A 106 -6.93 -7.33 -3.89
CA CYS A 106 -5.58 -6.83 -3.67
C CYS A 106 -5.59 -5.55 -2.83
N TYR A 107 -6.40 -4.55 -3.17
CA TYR A 107 -6.48 -3.30 -2.41
C TYR A 107 -7.05 -3.49 -1.01
N THR A 108 -8.08 -4.32 -0.84
CA THR A 108 -8.63 -4.61 0.49
C THR A 108 -7.58 -5.29 1.37
N THR A 109 -6.79 -6.18 0.79
CA THR A 109 -5.67 -6.83 1.50
C THR A 109 -4.61 -5.80 1.87
N LEU A 110 -4.20 -4.93 0.94
CA LEU A 110 -3.23 -3.86 1.19
C LEU A 110 -3.70 -2.93 2.32
N PHE A 111 -4.97 -2.54 2.32
CA PHE A 111 -5.58 -1.75 3.39
C PHE A 111 -5.52 -2.51 4.73
N CYS A 112 -5.94 -3.77 4.76
CA CYS A 112 -5.93 -4.58 5.99
C CYS A 112 -4.52 -4.80 6.54
N LEU A 113 -3.51 -4.95 5.67
CA LEU A 113 -2.11 -5.05 6.09
C LEU A 113 -1.57 -3.73 6.63
N THR A 114 -2.02 -2.60 6.08
CA THR A 114 -1.54 -1.27 6.49
C THR A 114 -2.19 -0.79 7.80
N TYR A 115 -3.48 -1.07 7.99
CA TYR A 115 -4.26 -0.53 9.11
C TYR A 115 -4.73 -1.59 10.13
N GLY A 116 -4.58 -2.87 9.82
CA GLY A 116 -5.15 -3.98 10.60
C GLY A 116 -4.23 -4.62 11.63
N ASP A 117 -2.99 -4.17 11.80
CA ASP A 117 -1.98 -4.74 12.71
C ASP A 117 -2.48 -5.00 14.15
N ARG A 118 -3.43 -4.18 14.62
CA ARG A 118 -3.94 -4.25 16.00
C ARG A 118 -5.29 -4.95 16.13
N LEU A 119 -5.92 -5.33 15.02
CA LEU A 119 -7.23 -5.96 15.02
C LEU A 119 -7.12 -7.47 15.26
N LYS A 120 -8.08 -8.03 15.99
CA LYS A 120 -8.21 -9.49 16.09
C LYS A 120 -8.67 -10.06 14.75
N ASN A 121 -8.36 -11.33 14.46
CA ASN A 121 -8.76 -11.99 13.20
C ASN A 121 -10.25 -11.85 12.83
N ARG A 122 -11.16 -11.79 13.82
CA ARG A 122 -12.59 -11.57 13.56
C ARG A 122 -12.89 -10.12 13.14
N GLU A 123 -12.27 -9.16 13.80
CA GLU A 123 -12.41 -7.74 13.50
C GLU A 123 -11.76 -7.41 12.16
N LEU A 124 -10.60 -8.01 11.88
CA LEU A 124 -9.92 -7.91 10.58
C LEU A 124 -10.78 -8.45 9.45
N ALA A 125 -11.43 -9.61 9.63
CA ALA A 125 -12.35 -10.15 8.64
C ALA A 125 -13.58 -9.26 8.43
N LEU A 126 -14.13 -8.66 9.50
CA LEU A 126 -15.23 -7.69 9.38
C LEU A 126 -14.77 -6.42 8.65
N ALA A 127 -13.61 -5.88 9.00
CA ALA A 127 -13.02 -4.73 8.32
C ALA A 127 -12.79 -5.01 6.84
N PHE A 128 -12.26 -6.19 6.51
CA PHE A 128 -12.07 -6.64 5.12
C PHE A 128 -13.38 -6.61 4.34
N VAL A 129 -14.45 -7.23 4.86
CA VAL A 129 -15.76 -7.26 4.19
C VAL A 129 -16.38 -5.86 4.06
N CYS A 130 -16.21 -5.00 5.07
CA CYS A 130 -16.71 -3.62 5.03
C CYS A 130 -15.94 -2.73 4.06
N VAL A 131 -14.63 -2.94 3.88
CA VAL A 131 -13.76 -2.14 3.00
C VAL A 131 -13.84 -2.61 1.56
N LEU A 132 -14.13 -3.90 1.31
CA LEU A 132 -14.21 -4.50 -0.02
C LEU A 132 -14.97 -3.66 -1.07
N PRO A 133 -16.20 -3.14 -0.82
CA PRO A 133 -16.91 -2.33 -1.82
C PRO A 133 -16.26 -0.96 -2.10
N PHE A 134 -15.38 -0.49 -1.22
CA PHE A 134 -14.65 0.78 -1.34
C PHE A 134 -13.17 0.57 -1.65
N ALA A 135 -12.76 -0.66 -1.95
CA ALA A 135 -11.35 -1.04 -2.05
C ALA A 135 -10.60 -0.26 -3.13
N GLN A 136 -11.27 0.11 -4.23
CA GLN A 136 -10.66 0.90 -5.29
C GLN A 136 -10.32 2.34 -4.86
N LEU A 137 -10.89 2.84 -3.77
CA LEU A 137 -10.54 4.15 -3.22
C LEU A 137 -9.36 4.07 -2.25
N VAL A 138 -8.81 2.88 -1.99
CA VAL A 138 -7.70 2.69 -1.04
C VAL A 138 -6.45 3.48 -1.45
N PRO A 139 -5.99 3.50 -2.71
CA PRO A 139 -4.85 4.33 -3.11
C PRO A 139 -5.06 5.82 -2.78
N ALA A 140 -6.24 6.36 -3.12
CA ALA A 140 -6.61 7.74 -2.79
C ALA A 140 -6.69 7.98 -1.27
N PHE A 141 -7.13 6.99 -0.50
CA PHE A 141 -7.18 7.07 0.95
C PHE A 141 -5.78 7.06 1.58
N MET A 142 -4.89 6.17 1.13
CA MET A 142 -3.49 6.12 1.58
C MET A 142 -2.75 7.41 1.25
N TRP A 143 -3.04 7.98 0.09
CA TRP A 143 -2.56 9.29 -0.30
C TRP A 143 -3.04 10.38 0.66
N LEU A 144 -4.35 10.44 0.94
CA LEU A 144 -4.93 11.43 1.84
C LEU A 144 -4.40 11.29 3.28
N ASP A 145 -4.16 10.05 3.74
CA ASP A 145 -3.59 9.74 5.05
C ASP A 145 -2.16 10.28 5.19
N SER A 146 -1.40 10.37 4.10
CA SER A 146 -0.03 10.90 4.11
C SER A 146 0.08 12.40 4.48
N TYR A 147 -1.01 13.17 4.35
CA TYR A 147 -1.05 14.59 4.72
C TYR A 147 -1.35 14.85 6.20
N ASP A 148 -1.51 13.80 7.01
CA ASP A 148 -1.87 13.87 8.42
C ASP A 148 -3.05 14.82 8.72
N THR A 149 -4.03 14.85 7.83
CA THR A 149 -5.19 15.74 8.01
C THR A 149 -6.12 15.20 9.08
N LYS A 150 -6.71 16.09 9.88
CA LYS A 150 -7.71 15.70 10.90
C LYS A 150 -8.92 14.97 10.30
N MET A 151 -9.19 15.16 9.01
CA MET A 151 -10.34 14.54 8.33
C MET A 151 -10.19 13.04 8.13
N THR A 152 -8.97 12.51 7.92
CA THR A 152 -8.75 11.07 7.80
C THR A 152 -8.81 10.38 9.15
N ARG A 153 -8.33 11.06 10.20
CA ARG A 153 -8.29 10.51 11.56
C ARG A 153 -9.67 10.17 12.13
N VAL A 154 -10.70 10.98 11.84
CA VAL A 154 -12.07 10.76 12.37
C VAL A 154 -12.67 9.40 11.98
N PRO A 155 -12.75 9.02 10.69
CA PRO A 155 -13.26 7.71 10.29
C PRO A 155 -12.34 6.57 10.76
N LEU A 156 -11.01 6.74 10.73
CA LEU A 156 -10.05 5.75 11.24
C LEU A 156 -10.26 5.45 12.73
N GLU A 157 -10.43 6.50 13.55
CA GLU A 157 -10.73 6.38 14.98
C GLU A 157 -12.10 5.73 15.23
N PHE A 158 -13.11 6.04 14.42
CA PHE A 158 -14.43 5.40 14.49
C PHE A 158 -14.33 3.88 14.30
N PHE A 159 -13.50 3.43 13.35
CA PHE A 159 -13.25 2.01 13.10
C PHE A 159 -12.17 1.39 14.01
N LYS A 160 -11.55 2.18 14.91
CA LYS A 160 -10.37 1.78 15.71
C LYS A 160 -9.21 1.25 14.87
N LEU A 161 -9.16 1.69 13.61
CA LEU A 161 -8.07 1.41 12.68
C LEU A 161 -6.99 2.45 12.94
N TYR A 162 -6.02 2.10 13.77
CA TYR A 162 -4.86 2.95 14.00
C TYR A 162 -3.78 2.57 13.00
N ALA A 163 -3.43 3.49 12.10
CA ALA A 163 -2.27 3.33 11.23
C ALA A 163 -1.04 3.06 12.10
N SER A 164 -0.40 1.90 11.88
CA SER A 164 0.84 1.51 12.55
C SER A 164 2.00 2.47 12.18
N LEU A 165 1.79 3.28 11.13
CA LEU A 165 2.77 4.14 10.48
C LEU A 165 3.53 5.06 11.45
N HIS A 166 2.88 5.58 12.49
CA HIS A 166 3.47 6.61 13.34
C HIS A 166 4.28 6.10 14.54
N LYS A 167 4.37 4.78 14.76
CA LYS A 167 4.99 4.22 15.98
C LYS A 167 6.35 3.54 15.79
N ASN A 168 6.95 3.66 14.61
CA ASN A 168 8.35 3.27 14.47
C ASN A 168 9.22 4.37 15.05
N GLU A 169 9.54 4.24 16.34
CA GLU A 169 10.73 4.86 16.91
C GLU A 169 11.87 4.65 15.90
N CYS A 170 12.48 5.73 15.40
CA CYS A 170 13.55 5.65 14.41
C CYS A 170 14.55 4.58 14.86
N PRO A 171 14.64 3.42 14.18
CA PRO A 171 15.64 2.44 14.54
C PRO A 171 16.97 3.17 14.41
N THR A 172 17.70 3.28 15.52
CA THR A 172 18.85 4.19 15.73
C THR A 172 20.03 3.91 14.78
N HIS A 173 19.86 3.01 13.80
CA HIS A 173 20.87 2.49 12.91
C HIS A 173 20.43 2.31 11.44
N LYS A 174 19.21 2.72 11.02
CA LYS A 174 18.86 2.65 9.59
C LYS A 174 19.43 3.83 8.81
N ASP A 175 19.96 3.55 7.61
CA ASP A 175 20.42 4.59 6.69
C ASP A 175 19.27 5.54 6.31
N PRO A 176 19.48 6.87 6.36
CA PRO A 176 18.44 7.86 6.05
C PRO A 176 17.80 7.68 4.67
N LEU A 177 18.59 7.24 3.69
CA LEU A 177 18.11 7.02 2.32
C LEU A 177 17.13 5.84 2.24
N GLN A 178 17.44 4.75 2.95
CA GLN A 178 16.57 3.56 2.95
C GLN A 178 15.24 3.87 3.64
N HIS A 179 15.27 4.63 4.74
CA HIS A 179 14.04 5.07 5.41
C HIS A 179 13.16 5.89 4.47
N TRP A 180 13.74 6.89 3.80
CA TRP A 180 13.01 7.72 2.84
C TRP A 180 12.43 6.90 1.68
N LEU A 181 13.18 5.91 1.17
CA LEU A 181 12.72 5.01 0.12
C LEU A 181 11.57 4.10 0.60
N GLU A 182 11.65 3.56 1.81
CA GLU A 182 10.58 2.75 2.42
C GLU A 182 9.29 3.58 2.60
N GLU A 183 9.41 4.84 3.01
CA GLU A 183 8.27 5.78 3.13
C GLU A 183 7.64 6.09 1.78
N LYS A 184 8.45 6.42 0.77
CA LYS A 184 7.95 6.69 -0.59
C LYS A 184 7.35 5.44 -1.23
N PHE A 185 7.94 4.26 -1.04
CA PHE A 185 7.36 3.03 -1.55
C PHE A 185 6.02 2.73 -0.90
N LYS A 186 5.89 2.93 0.42
CA LYS A 186 4.61 2.76 1.13
C LYS A 186 3.54 3.74 0.64
N SER A 187 3.88 5.00 0.38
CA SER A 187 2.91 5.98 -0.11
C SER A 187 2.46 5.69 -1.56
N HIS A 188 3.32 5.05 -2.36
CA HIS A 188 3.02 4.72 -3.77
C HIS A 188 2.65 3.24 -3.98
N ALA A 189 2.62 2.42 -2.93
CA ALA A 189 2.34 0.99 -3.06
C ALA A 189 0.95 0.73 -3.66
N GLY A 190 -0.04 1.55 -3.32
CA GLY A 190 -1.38 1.48 -3.92
C GLY A 190 -1.34 1.63 -5.44
N LEU A 191 -0.67 2.68 -5.93
CA LEU A 191 -0.52 2.96 -7.37
C LEU A 191 0.29 1.88 -8.10
N LEU A 192 1.31 1.31 -7.44
CA LEU A 192 2.09 0.23 -8.03
C LEU A 192 1.26 -1.04 -8.18
N VAL A 193 0.49 -1.39 -7.14
CA VAL A 193 -0.44 -2.52 -7.19
C VAL A 193 -1.49 -2.31 -8.27
N GLU A 194 -2.04 -1.10 -8.38
CA GLU A 194 -2.99 -0.69 -9.43
C GLU A 194 -2.43 -0.89 -10.84
N SER A 195 -1.24 -0.34 -11.07
CA SER A 195 -0.59 -0.42 -12.38
C SER A 195 -0.35 -1.87 -12.82
N VAL A 196 0.01 -2.75 -11.88
CA VAL A 196 0.40 -4.14 -12.18
C VAL A 196 -0.81 -5.08 -12.27
N ILE A 197 -1.78 -4.94 -11.37
CA ILE A 197 -2.89 -5.88 -11.24
C ILE A 197 -4.08 -5.48 -12.12
N GLU A 198 -4.30 -4.20 -12.34
CA GLU A 198 -5.49 -3.66 -12.99
C GLU A 198 -5.15 -3.07 -14.36
N ALA A 199 -4.36 -1.99 -14.38
CA ALA A 199 -4.09 -1.23 -15.61
C ALA A 199 -3.37 -2.07 -16.69
N PHE A 200 -2.36 -2.88 -16.30
CA PHE A 200 -1.62 -3.69 -17.25
C PHE A 200 -2.49 -4.78 -17.91
N PRO A 201 -3.17 -5.69 -17.17
CA PRO A 201 -4.06 -6.66 -17.79
C PRO A 201 -5.20 -6.04 -18.61
N GLN A 202 -5.78 -4.94 -18.14
CA GLN A 202 -6.86 -4.27 -18.86
C GLN A 202 -6.37 -3.66 -20.18
N SER A 203 -5.19 -3.02 -20.19
CA SER A 203 -4.61 -2.44 -21.42
C SER A 203 -4.37 -3.52 -22.50
N ILE A 204 -3.92 -4.72 -22.09
CA ILE A 204 -3.75 -5.86 -22.98
C ILE A 204 -5.12 -6.32 -23.52
N LEU A 205 -6.12 -6.45 -22.64
CA LEU A 205 -7.47 -6.88 -23.02
C LEU A 205 -8.09 -5.92 -24.05
N GLN A 206 -7.96 -4.60 -23.83
CA GLN A 206 -8.43 -3.58 -24.75
C GLN A 206 -7.70 -3.64 -26.09
N MET A 207 -6.37 -3.81 -26.09
CA MET A 207 -5.58 -3.96 -27.32
C MET A 207 -6.02 -5.17 -28.14
N ILE A 208 -6.25 -6.32 -27.48
CA ILE A 208 -6.77 -7.53 -28.14
C ILE A 208 -8.15 -7.28 -28.74
N ALA A 209 -9.06 -6.65 -27.98
CA ALA A 209 -10.39 -6.35 -28.47
C ALA A 209 -10.37 -5.43 -29.69
N VAL A 210 -9.51 -4.39 -29.70
CA VAL A 210 -9.35 -3.51 -30.86
C VAL A 210 -8.88 -4.29 -32.08
N VAL A 211 -7.89 -5.17 -31.94
CA VAL A 211 -7.37 -5.98 -33.07
C VAL A 211 -8.42 -6.96 -33.60
N MET A 212 -9.23 -7.57 -32.73
CA MET A 212 -10.21 -8.57 -33.12
C MET A 212 -11.49 -7.98 -33.73
N TYR A 213 -11.91 -6.79 -33.29
CA TYR A 213 -13.19 -6.19 -33.70
C TYR A 213 -13.06 -4.99 -34.66
N GLN A 214 -11.86 -4.69 -35.15
CA GLN A 214 -11.66 -3.69 -36.22
C GLN A 214 -11.97 -4.22 -37.64
N GLN A 215 -12.49 -5.44 -37.77
CA GLN A 215 -12.98 -6.02 -39.03
C GLN A 215 -14.51 -5.92 -39.11
#